data_AF-A0A0R1YHE0-F1
#
_entry.id   AF-A0A0R1YHE0-F1
#
_cell.length_a   1.000
_cell.length_b   1.000
_cell.length_c   1.000
_cell.angle_alpha   90.00
_cell.angle_beta   90.00
_cell.angle_gamma   90.00
#
_symmetry.space_group_name_H-M   'P 1'
#
loop_
_entity.id
_entity.type
_entity.pdbx_description
1 polymer ?
#
loop_
_entity_poly.entity_id
_entity_poly.type
_entity_poly.pdbx_seq_one_letter_code
_entity_poly.pdbx_strand_id
1 'polypeptide(L)'
;MIDAPDPANNIPQVNAGNVLKDYSQTKLNAVDNPTLKGNMDRKYTERTLDENSPSTTDSYASTPDSSTQTTLQTKLYLPDGFNVTNYQHGNFQSITLDDSGNIYFIESNGSDTNLGVIVKYNLAQLEKLGVGKDPMALWKAFNYFNPYTDEGVSHNQQYQTLYEQLKAQTNTAKQLKQQIGKLSTSKSDKQKRTTLNAKLSAVQSQIDQVQQQNADLFKYAKIDQAAQLSPQVDIGHGQTLSFNPVNKHLYIVEDNTLTDLRNRTENNTVLEMTTSNLKPIRQYNFQMFHGDSANLQLHTLAWDKQGNAYWGRKTGLGYMFFYGRMDEHDVQFQAAPSYVKNRGGSPNQGVSYNPASDRLYFVSDDILTSIPAQQVRDGSFTPSDIHYDAFTSNRECESLAFDQDGYGYLLVLWPAEVMKSSTPLD
;
A
#
# COMPACT_ATOMS: atom_id res chain seq x y z
N MET A 1 -14.06 15.31 -9.08
CA MET A 1 -12.96 15.34 -8.11
C MET A 1 -13.33 14.51 -6.94
N ILE A 2 -12.32 13.86 -6.39
CA ILE A 2 -12.40 13.31 -5.06
C ILE A 2 -12.43 14.48 -4.08
N ASP A 3 -13.47 14.53 -3.24
CA ASP A 3 -13.58 15.53 -2.18
C ASP A 3 -12.72 15.09 -0.97
N ALA A 4 -12.18 16.07 -0.25
CA ALA A 4 -11.47 15.81 1.00
C ALA A 4 -12.43 15.16 2.02
N PRO A 5 -12.10 14.00 2.59
CA PRO A 5 -12.98 13.31 3.52
C PRO A 5 -12.88 13.92 4.93
N ASP A 6 -13.99 13.88 5.67
CA ASP A 6 -14.01 14.33 7.06
C ASP A 6 -13.08 13.48 7.95
N PRO A 7 -12.52 14.04 9.04
CA PRO A 7 -11.79 13.27 10.03
C PRO A 7 -12.63 12.17 10.69
N ALA A 8 -11.99 11.03 10.98
CA ALA A 8 -12.58 10.03 11.83
C ALA A 8 -12.73 10.56 13.27
N ASN A 9 -13.89 10.28 13.88
CA ASN A 9 -14.20 10.70 15.24
C ASN A 9 -14.73 9.51 16.05
N ASN A 10 -14.52 9.53 17.37
CA ASN A 10 -15.06 8.55 18.33
C ASN A 10 -14.70 7.09 18.02
N ILE A 11 -13.43 6.83 17.69
CA ILE A 11 -12.95 5.47 17.43
C ILE A 11 -12.93 4.70 18.77
N PRO A 12 -13.54 3.50 18.86
CA PRO A 12 -13.46 2.66 20.05
C PRO A 12 -12.03 2.32 20.44
N GLN A 13 -11.73 2.29 21.74
CA GLN A 13 -10.38 2.04 22.25
C GLN A 13 -10.30 0.65 22.91
N VAL A 14 -9.28 -0.13 22.56
CA VAL A 14 -8.87 -1.35 23.25
C VAL A 14 -7.58 -1.06 23.98
N ASN A 15 -7.58 -1.18 25.31
CA ASN A 15 -6.42 -0.87 26.13
C ASN A 15 -5.82 -2.15 26.71
N ALA A 16 -4.52 -2.33 26.59
CA ALA A 16 -3.76 -3.36 27.25
C ALA A 16 -2.56 -2.75 27.99
N GLY A 17 -2.03 -3.48 28.97
CA GLY A 17 -0.83 -3.07 29.71
C GLY A 17 0.43 -3.37 28.92
N ASN A 18 1.42 -3.95 29.59
CA ASN A 18 2.60 -4.48 28.91
C ASN A 18 2.25 -5.76 28.13
N VAL A 19 2.40 -5.71 26.82
CA VAL A 19 2.12 -6.83 25.91
C VAL A 19 3.38 -7.57 25.47
N LEU A 20 4.57 -7.01 25.75
CA LEU A 20 5.84 -7.63 25.39
C LEU A 20 6.34 -8.53 26.52
N LYS A 21 6.52 -9.80 26.22
CA LYS A 21 7.22 -10.74 27.09
C LYS A 21 8.69 -10.37 27.16
N ASP A 22 9.20 -10.20 28.37
CA ASP A 22 10.59 -9.85 28.59
C ASP A 22 11.55 -10.95 28.07
N TYR A 23 12.71 -10.53 27.58
CA TYR A 23 13.71 -11.40 26.98
C TYR A 23 15.11 -10.88 27.31
N SER A 24 16.14 -11.68 27.03
CA SER A 24 17.53 -11.25 27.19
C SER A 24 18.24 -11.39 25.87
N GLN A 25 18.72 -10.27 25.32
CA GLN A 25 19.34 -10.26 23.99
C GLN A 25 20.56 -11.20 23.91
N THR A 26 21.33 -11.35 24.99
CA THR A 26 22.49 -12.26 25.05
C THR A 26 22.11 -13.75 25.03
N LYS A 27 20.83 -14.07 25.23
CA LYS A 27 20.30 -15.43 25.12
C LYS A 27 19.70 -15.72 23.75
N LEU A 28 19.58 -14.72 22.88
CA LEU A 28 19.11 -14.90 21.51
C LEU A 28 20.24 -15.45 20.64
N ASN A 29 19.89 -16.37 19.74
CA ASN A 29 20.84 -16.95 18.82
C ASN A 29 21.11 -16.01 17.63
N ALA A 30 22.36 -15.57 17.51
CA ALA A 30 22.79 -14.71 16.40
C ALA A 30 23.13 -15.58 15.18
N VAL A 31 22.33 -15.48 14.12
CA VAL A 31 22.56 -16.23 12.89
C VAL A 31 23.32 -15.36 11.91
N ASP A 32 24.51 -15.81 11.52
CA ASP A 32 25.37 -15.10 10.58
C ASP A 32 24.81 -15.16 9.16
N ASN A 33 25.05 -14.10 8.39
CA ASN A 33 24.69 -13.99 6.99
C ASN A 33 25.84 -13.30 6.24
N PRO A 34 26.93 -14.04 5.99
CA PRO A 34 28.22 -13.47 5.59
C PRO A 34 28.23 -12.88 4.17
N THR A 35 27.13 -13.01 3.40
CA THR A 35 27.09 -12.70 1.97
C THR A 35 26.41 -11.40 1.61
N LEU A 36 25.79 -10.68 2.56
CA LEU A 36 25.05 -9.46 2.25
C LEU A 36 25.98 -8.33 1.77
N LYS A 37 25.97 -8.14 0.45
CA LYS A 37 26.59 -7.03 -0.27
C LYS A 37 25.48 -6.26 -0.97
N GLY A 38 25.11 -5.12 -0.42
CA GLY A 38 24.21 -4.18 -1.07
C GLY A 38 24.67 -2.76 -0.85
N ASN A 39 23.97 -1.82 -1.48
CA ASN A 39 24.25 -0.41 -1.29
C ASN A 39 24.03 -0.02 0.18
N MET A 40 25.09 0.46 0.83
CA MET A 40 25.03 0.94 2.22
C MET A 40 24.92 2.47 2.30
N ASP A 41 25.02 3.16 1.16
CA ASP A 41 24.97 4.61 1.09
C ASP A 41 23.52 5.11 1.06
N ARG A 42 23.18 6.04 1.95
CA ARG A 42 21.86 6.72 1.99
C ARG A 42 21.70 7.79 0.90
N LYS A 43 22.35 7.62 -0.25
CA LYS A 43 22.32 8.63 -1.32
C LYS A 43 21.30 8.18 -2.35
N TYR A 44 20.18 8.91 -2.39
CA TYR A 44 19.14 8.67 -3.36
C TYR A 44 19.28 9.58 -4.57
N THR A 45 18.85 9.08 -5.72
CA THR A 45 18.77 9.87 -6.94
C THR A 45 17.37 10.44 -7.08
N GLU A 46 17.22 11.73 -6.76
CA GLU A 46 15.98 12.45 -7.05
C GLU A 46 15.88 12.76 -8.54
N ARG A 47 14.69 12.57 -9.10
CA ARG A 47 14.38 12.95 -10.49
C ARG A 47 12.94 13.43 -10.60
N THR A 48 12.69 14.27 -11.60
CA THR A 48 11.35 14.79 -11.90
C THR A 48 10.69 13.95 -13.00
N LEU A 49 9.39 13.69 -12.86
CA LEU A 49 8.59 13.12 -13.94
C LEU A 49 8.24 14.21 -14.96
N ASP A 50 8.44 13.93 -16.24
CA ASP A 50 8.04 14.82 -17.34
C ASP A 50 6.88 14.17 -18.12
N GLU A 51 5.73 14.83 -18.12
CA GLU A 51 4.54 14.38 -18.83
C GLU A 51 4.74 14.27 -20.36
N ASN A 52 5.62 15.11 -20.90
CA ASN A 52 5.93 15.23 -22.33
C ASN A 52 7.09 14.33 -22.76
N SER A 53 7.91 13.89 -21.79
CA SER A 53 8.94 12.88 -21.97
C SER A 53 8.59 11.64 -21.15
N PRO A 54 7.48 10.94 -21.45
CA PRO A 54 7.15 9.72 -20.72
C PRO A 54 8.33 8.76 -20.82
N SER A 55 9.05 8.59 -19.70
CA SER A 55 10.18 7.68 -19.66
C SER A 55 9.69 6.26 -19.78
N THR A 56 10.50 5.44 -20.45
CA THR A 56 10.47 3.98 -20.33
C THR A 56 10.38 3.60 -18.84
N THR A 57 9.54 2.63 -18.50
CA THR A 57 9.52 2.00 -17.18
C THR A 57 10.93 1.74 -16.67
N ASP A 58 11.20 2.05 -15.40
CA ASP A 58 12.44 1.62 -14.79
C ASP A 58 12.47 0.11 -14.67
N SER A 59 13.68 -0.42 -14.65
CA SER A 59 13.94 -1.83 -14.46
C SER A 59 15.26 -1.99 -13.71
N TYR A 60 15.22 -2.62 -12.53
CA TYR A 60 16.39 -2.92 -11.71
C TYR A 60 16.49 -4.43 -11.52
N ALA A 61 17.51 -5.04 -12.11
CA ALA A 61 17.83 -6.43 -11.84
C ALA A 61 18.56 -6.56 -10.49
N SER A 62 18.34 -7.67 -9.80
CA SER A 62 19.14 -8.06 -8.65
C SER A 62 20.63 -8.20 -9.04
N THR A 63 21.52 -7.89 -8.10
CA THR A 63 22.96 -8.04 -8.30
C THR A 63 23.35 -9.52 -8.30
N PRO A 64 24.48 -9.89 -8.94
CA PRO A 64 24.97 -11.27 -8.95
C PRO A 64 25.29 -11.85 -7.58
N ASP A 65 25.51 -11.01 -6.57
CA ASP A 65 25.78 -11.41 -5.19
C ASP A 65 24.49 -11.70 -4.39
N SER A 66 23.30 -11.46 -4.96
CA SER A 66 22.00 -11.80 -4.35
C SER A 66 21.82 -13.32 -4.26
N SER A 67 21.22 -13.81 -3.17
CA SER A 67 20.96 -15.26 -3.01
C SER A 67 19.81 -15.73 -3.88
N THR A 68 18.86 -14.84 -4.14
CA THR A 68 17.76 -14.98 -5.10
C THR A 68 17.98 -14.02 -6.27
N GLN A 69 17.21 -14.19 -7.35
CA GLN A 69 17.33 -13.32 -8.51
C GLN A 69 15.95 -12.91 -9.02
N THR A 70 15.78 -11.62 -9.28
CA THR A 70 14.56 -11.05 -9.84
C THR A 70 14.86 -9.75 -10.59
N THR A 71 13.83 -9.15 -11.18
CA THR A 71 13.90 -7.79 -11.72
C THR A 71 12.68 -7.01 -11.24
N LEU A 72 12.90 -5.86 -10.64
CA LEU A 72 11.85 -4.91 -10.30
C LEU A 72 11.58 -4.01 -11.50
N GLN A 73 10.33 -3.92 -11.95
CA GLN A 73 9.92 -3.08 -13.08
C GLN A 73 8.81 -2.12 -12.67
N THR A 74 8.87 -0.88 -13.13
CA THR A 74 7.81 0.10 -12.83
C THR A 74 6.45 -0.42 -13.25
N LYS A 75 5.54 -0.52 -12.28
CA LYS A 75 4.15 -0.90 -12.50
C LYS A 75 3.24 0.31 -12.54
N LEU A 76 3.46 1.27 -11.63
CA LEU A 76 2.68 2.50 -11.50
C LEU A 76 3.61 3.63 -11.10
N TYR A 77 3.54 4.78 -11.77
CA TYR A 77 3.96 6.04 -11.16
C TYR A 77 2.79 6.58 -10.33
N LEU A 78 3.08 6.88 -9.06
CA LEU A 78 2.11 7.48 -8.14
C LEU A 78 2.09 9.00 -8.34
N PRO A 79 0.95 9.67 -8.12
CA PRO A 79 0.85 11.12 -8.29
C PRO A 79 1.68 11.86 -7.24
N ASP A 80 1.91 13.17 -7.43
CA ASP A 80 2.57 14.03 -6.42
C ASP A 80 1.67 14.28 -5.18
N GLY A 81 0.54 13.58 -5.11
CA GLY A 81 -0.51 13.68 -4.11
C GLY A 81 -1.83 13.22 -4.70
N PHE A 82 -2.73 12.71 -3.87
CA PHE A 82 -4.08 12.31 -4.31
C PHE A 82 -5.11 13.47 -4.31
N ASN A 83 -4.64 14.72 -4.30
CA ASN A 83 -5.44 15.96 -4.31
C ASN A 83 -6.48 16.09 -3.18
N VAL A 84 -6.22 15.45 -2.04
CA VAL A 84 -7.06 15.45 -0.84
C VAL A 84 -6.79 16.70 -0.01
N THR A 85 -5.53 17.11 0.09
CA THR A 85 -5.14 18.36 0.77
C THR A 85 -4.02 19.06 -0.01
N ASN A 86 -3.82 20.35 0.24
CA ASN A 86 -2.72 21.12 -0.33
C ASN A 86 -1.37 20.87 0.37
N TYR A 87 -1.31 19.96 1.35
CA TYR A 87 -0.08 19.55 2.05
C TYR A 87 0.57 18.30 1.46
N GLN A 88 -0.11 17.65 0.52
CA GLN A 88 0.39 16.49 -0.20
C GLN A 88 1.55 16.86 -1.12
N HIS A 89 2.55 15.99 -1.17
CA HIS A 89 3.80 16.21 -1.91
C HIS A 89 4.43 14.90 -2.42
N GLY A 90 3.63 13.82 -2.51
CA GLY A 90 4.04 12.57 -3.14
C GLY A 90 4.95 11.71 -2.26
N ASN A 91 5.00 12.01 -0.96
CA ASN A 91 5.76 11.25 0.01
C ASN A 91 4.92 10.08 0.55
N PHE A 92 4.81 9.04 -0.26
CA PHE A 92 4.17 7.78 0.15
C PHE A 92 5.07 7.01 1.09
N GLN A 93 4.53 6.57 2.21
CA GLN A 93 5.31 5.91 3.28
C GLN A 93 5.01 4.42 3.38
N SER A 94 3.87 3.96 2.87
CA SER A 94 3.59 2.53 2.86
C SER A 94 2.54 2.10 1.84
N ILE A 95 2.66 0.83 1.43
CA ILE A 95 1.66 0.13 0.64
C ILE A 95 1.31 -1.22 1.26
N THR A 96 0.10 -1.69 0.99
CA THR A 96 -0.27 -3.10 1.24
C THR A 96 -1.19 -3.62 0.14
N LEU A 97 -1.31 -4.94 0.03
CA LEU A 97 -2.26 -5.60 -0.85
C LEU A 97 -3.18 -6.50 -0.03
N ASP A 98 -4.46 -6.55 -0.41
CA ASP A 98 -5.37 -7.57 0.09
C ASP A 98 -5.42 -8.79 -0.85
N ASP A 99 -6.09 -9.84 -0.38
CA ASP A 99 -6.28 -11.08 -1.14
C ASP A 99 -7.25 -10.98 -2.32
N SER A 100 -7.89 -9.81 -2.50
CA SER A 100 -8.84 -9.50 -3.56
C SER A 100 -8.20 -8.66 -4.67
N GLY A 101 -6.89 -8.42 -4.61
CA GLY A 101 -6.14 -7.64 -5.59
C GLY A 101 -6.38 -6.13 -5.48
N ASN A 102 -6.77 -5.65 -4.29
CA ASN A 102 -6.75 -4.22 -3.98
C ASN A 102 -5.38 -3.83 -3.43
N ILE A 103 -4.87 -2.70 -3.90
CA ILE A 103 -3.68 -2.03 -3.37
C ILE A 103 -4.11 -0.82 -2.57
N TYR A 104 -3.38 -0.56 -1.48
CA TYR A 104 -3.63 0.54 -0.58
C TYR A 104 -2.36 1.37 -0.43
N PHE A 105 -2.52 2.69 -0.30
CA PHE A 105 -1.44 3.65 -0.16
C PHE A 105 -1.67 4.52 1.07
N ILE A 106 -0.60 4.82 1.79
CA ILE A 106 -0.55 5.93 2.76
C ILE A 106 0.44 6.97 2.24
N GLU A 107 -0.04 8.20 2.13
CA GLU A 107 0.79 9.38 1.91
C GLU A 107 0.94 10.14 3.22
N SER A 108 2.18 10.51 3.56
CA SER A 108 2.42 11.45 4.64
C SER A 108 2.12 12.87 4.17
N ASN A 109 1.23 13.58 4.88
CA ASN A 109 0.96 15.01 4.66
C ASN A 109 2.08 15.93 5.19
N GLY A 110 3.27 15.37 5.47
CA GLY A 110 4.46 16.08 5.91
C GLY A 110 4.74 15.89 7.39
N SER A 111 6.02 16.09 7.74
CA SER A 111 6.52 16.15 9.10
C SER A 111 5.67 17.15 9.90
N ASP A 112 5.09 16.72 11.02
CA ASP A 112 4.32 17.52 11.99
C ASP A 112 2.80 17.51 11.87
N THR A 113 2.21 16.86 10.85
CA THR A 113 0.75 16.68 10.83
C THR A 113 0.31 15.28 11.29
N ASN A 114 1.05 14.23 10.92
CA ASN A 114 0.75 12.80 11.15
C ASN A 114 -0.66 12.35 10.75
N LEU A 115 -1.45 13.23 10.14
CA LEU A 115 -2.79 12.94 9.65
C LEU A 115 -2.70 12.61 8.18
N GLY A 116 -3.44 11.61 7.74
CA GLY A 116 -3.45 11.18 6.36
C GLY A 116 -4.74 10.47 5.96
N VAL A 117 -4.79 10.07 4.71
CA VAL A 117 -5.86 9.22 4.16
C VAL A 117 -5.25 7.97 3.55
N ILE A 118 -5.98 6.87 3.64
CA ILE A 118 -5.68 5.65 2.93
C ILE A 118 -6.37 5.72 1.58
N VAL A 119 -5.60 5.55 0.51
CA VAL A 119 -6.13 5.48 -0.85
C VAL A 119 -6.13 4.03 -1.31
N LYS A 120 -7.29 3.54 -1.72
CA LYS A 120 -7.48 2.17 -2.22
C LYS A 120 -7.76 2.18 -3.71
N TYR A 121 -7.12 1.25 -4.43
CA TYR A 121 -7.46 0.90 -5.81
C TYR A 121 -7.62 -0.60 -5.98
N ASN A 122 -8.55 -1.00 -6.85
CA ASN A 122 -8.57 -2.35 -7.37
C ASN A 122 -7.63 -2.45 -8.59
N LEU A 123 -6.58 -3.29 -8.51
CA LEU A 123 -5.58 -3.40 -9.58
C LEU A 123 -6.19 -3.88 -10.90
N ALA A 124 -7.13 -4.83 -10.87
CA ALA A 124 -7.81 -5.31 -12.07
C ALA A 124 -8.72 -4.24 -12.70
N GLN A 125 -9.27 -3.32 -11.91
CA GLN A 125 -10.00 -2.16 -12.42
C GLN A 125 -9.04 -1.17 -13.08
N LEU A 126 -7.89 -0.87 -12.48
CA LEU A 126 -6.87 -0.01 -13.08
C LEU A 126 -6.37 -0.59 -14.42
N GLU A 127 -6.17 -1.90 -14.51
CA GLU A 127 -5.83 -2.59 -15.76
C GLU A 127 -6.89 -2.38 -16.85
N LYS A 128 -8.18 -2.52 -16.51
CA LYS A 128 -9.30 -2.27 -17.44
C LYS A 128 -9.37 -0.82 -17.90
N LEU A 129 -8.89 0.12 -17.08
CA LEU A 129 -8.78 1.54 -17.41
C LEU A 129 -7.53 1.86 -18.24
N GLY A 130 -6.68 0.86 -18.51
CA GLY A 130 -5.49 0.99 -19.35
C GLY A 130 -4.22 1.40 -18.59
N VAL A 131 -4.28 1.50 -17.26
CA VAL A 131 -3.12 1.92 -16.44
C VAL A 131 -1.95 0.94 -16.56
N GLY A 132 -2.20 -0.36 -16.73
CA GLY A 132 -1.12 -1.33 -16.96
C GLY A 132 -0.39 -1.19 -18.30
N LYS A 133 -0.94 -0.44 -19.27
CA LYS A 133 -0.29 -0.12 -20.56
C LYS A 133 0.40 1.24 -20.56
N ASP A 134 0.08 2.09 -19.59
CA ASP A 134 0.56 3.44 -19.44
C ASP A 134 0.81 3.66 -17.94
N PRO A 135 2.00 3.29 -17.42
CA PRO A 135 2.32 3.39 -16.00
C PRO A 135 2.20 4.81 -15.43
N MET A 136 2.23 5.84 -16.29
CA MET A 136 2.01 7.24 -15.90
C MET A 136 0.54 7.64 -15.84
N ALA A 137 -0.40 6.80 -16.31
CA ALA A 137 -1.81 7.17 -16.40
C ALA A 137 -2.42 7.57 -15.05
N LEU A 138 -1.95 6.98 -13.96
CA LEU A 138 -2.37 7.35 -12.61
C LEU A 138 -1.84 8.73 -12.22
N TRP A 139 -0.52 8.95 -12.29
CA TRP A 139 0.10 10.27 -12.06
C TRP A 139 -0.55 11.38 -12.92
N LYS A 140 -0.73 11.12 -14.23
CA LYS A 140 -1.38 12.05 -15.17
C LYS A 140 -2.80 12.35 -14.76
N ALA A 141 -3.57 11.36 -14.29
CA ALA A 141 -4.97 11.58 -13.93
C ALA A 141 -5.12 12.59 -12.78
N PHE A 142 -4.28 12.48 -11.75
CA PHE A 142 -4.32 13.40 -10.61
C PHE A 142 -3.76 14.76 -10.95
N ASN A 143 -2.69 14.84 -11.74
CA ASN A 143 -2.17 16.14 -12.19
C ASN A 143 -3.17 16.87 -13.10
N TYR A 144 -3.85 16.15 -13.98
CA TYR A 144 -4.85 16.72 -14.89
C TYR A 144 -6.02 17.39 -14.14
N PHE A 145 -6.41 16.85 -12.99
CA PHE A 145 -7.49 17.38 -12.18
C PHE A 145 -7.04 18.09 -10.90
N ASN A 146 -5.76 18.43 -10.76
CA ASN A 146 -5.21 19.02 -9.54
C ASN A 146 -5.95 20.34 -9.18
N PRO A 147 -6.71 20.39 -8.07
CA PRO A 147 -7.58 21.51 -7.73
C PRO A 147 -6.78 22.72 -7.21
N TYR A 148 -5.48 22.55 -7.00
CA TYR A 148 -4.56 23.59 -6.55
C TYR A 148 -3.82 24.26 -7.73
N THR A 149 -4.20 23.93 -8.97
CA THR A 149 -3.68 24.54 -10.20
C THR A 149 -4.82 25.16 -11.01
N ASP A 150 -4.54 26.23 -11.75
CA ASP A 150 -5.54 26.91 -12.60
C ASP A 150 -6.06 25.96 -13.70
N GLU A 151 -5.17 25.17 -14.31
CA GLU A 151 -5.52 24.17 -15.31
C GLU A 151 -6.43 23.09 -14.75
N GLY A 152 -6.09 22.53 -13.58
CA GLY A 152 -6.93 21.50 -12.96
C GLY A 152 -8.29 22.04 -12.52
N VAL A 153 -8.38 23.28 -12.02
CA VAL A 153 -9.68 23.93 -11.74
C VAL A 153 -10.52 24.04 -13.01
N SER A 154 -9.92 24.45 -14.14
CA SER A 154 -10.59 24.51 -15.44
C SER A 154 -11.09 23.14 -15.90
N HIS A 155 -10.25 22.12 -15.86
CA HIS A 155 -10.63 20.74 -16.22
C HIS A 155 -11.75 20.19 -15.33
N ASN A 156 -11.74 20.52 -14.04
CA ASN A 156 -12.80 20.14 -13.12
C ASN A 156 -14.15 20.75 -13.48
N GLN A 157 -14.17 22.05 -13.81
CA GLN A 157 -15.38 22.72 -14.28
C GLN A 157 -15.87 22.17 -15.62
N GLN A 158 -14.95 21.88 -16.55
CA GLN A 158 -15.26 21.27 -17.83
C GLN A 158 -15.88 19.89 -17.65
N TYR A 159 -15.27 19.03 -16.82
CA TYR A 159 -15.80 17.71 -16.52
C TYR A 159 -17.21 17.80 -15.90
N GLN A 160 -17.40 18.67 -14.91
CA GLN A 160 -18.70 18.83 -14.25
C GLN A 160 -19.79 19.28 -15.25
N THR A 161 -19.46 20.22 -16.14
CA THR A 161 -20.37 20.72 -17.18
C THR A 161 -20.78 19.60 -18.14
N LEU A 162 -19.80 18.85 -18.66
CA LEU A 162 -20.06 17.74 -19.59
C LEU A 162 -20.78 16.57 -18.90
N TYR A 163 -20.47 16.31 -17.63
CA TYR A 163 -21.16 15.30 -16.83
C TYR A 163 -22.65 15.63 -16.66
N GLU A 164 -22.98 16.88 -16.29
CA GLU A 164 -24.37 17.32 -16.19
C GLU A 164 -25.08 17.31 -17.55
N GLN A 165 -24.39 17.68 -18.64
CA GLN A 165 -24.92 17.57 -20.01
C GLN A 165 -25.28 16.13 -20.38
N LEU A 166 -24.47 15.15 -19.99
CA LEU A 166 -24.63 13.73 -20.32
C LEU A 166 -25.53 12.95 -19.34
N LYS A 167 -25.93 13.56 -18.23
CA LYS A 167 -26.64 12.90 -17.12
C LYS A 167 -27.96 12.27 -17.54
N ALA A 168 -28.75 12.98 -18.34
CA ALA A 168 -30.06 12.49 -18.81
C ALA A 168 -29.91 11.28 -19.75
N GLN A 169 -28.95 11.33 -20.68
CA GLN A 169 -28.63 10.25 -21.61
C GLN A 169 -28.09 9.04 -20.85
N THR A 170 -27.21 9.25 -19.88
CA THR A 170 -26.64 8.19 -19.03
C THR A 170 -27.74 7.47 -18.24
N ASN A 171 -28.66 8.23 -17.64
CA ASN A 171 -29.83 7.67 -16.94
C ASN A 171 -30.73 6.88 -17.89
N THR A 172 -30.98 7.40 -19.09
CA THR A 172 -31.76 6.72 -20.13
C THR A 172 -31.11 5.40 -20.54
N ALA A 173 -29.80 5.39 -20.79
CA ALA A 173 -29.05 4.19 -21.13
C ALA A 173 -29.11 3.13 -20.02
N LYS A 174 -29.00 3.54 -18.74
CA LYS A 174 -29.15 2.65 -17.58
C LYS A 174 -30.54 2.03 -17.51
N GLN A 175 -31.59 2.82 -17.69
CA GLN A 175 -32.98 2.34 -17.71
C GLN A 175 -33.23 1.36 -18.87
N LEU A 176 -32.73 1.66 -20.08
CA LEU A 176 -32.84 0.78 -21.23
C LEU A 176 -32.14 -0.57 -20.97
N LYS A 177 -30.91 -0.57 -20.43
CA LYS A 177 -30.19 -1.80 -20.04
C LYS A 177 -30.99 -2.64 -19.05
N GLN A 178 -31.59 -2.01 -18.03
CA GLN A 178 -32.45 -2.72 -17.07
C GLN A 178 -33.72 -3.30 -17.71
N GLN A 179 -34.37 -2.55 -18.60
CA GLN A 179 -35.54 -3.05 -19.33
C GLN A 179 -35.18 -4.25 -20.22
N ILE A 180 -34.06 -4.18 -20.94
CA ILE A 180 -33.55 -5.28 -21.77
C ILE A 180 -33.26 -6.52 -20.92
N GLY A 181 -32.66 -6.34 -19.74
CA GLY A 181 -32.35 -7.44 -18.81
C GLY A 181 -33.57 -8.19 -18.27
N LYS A 182 -34.75 -7.55 -18.27
CA LYS A 182 -36.02 -8.15 -17.81
C LYS A 182 -36.79 -8.93 -18.89
N LEU A 183 -36.36 -8.85 -20.16
CA LEU A 183 -37.07 -9.49 -21.28
C LEU A 183 -36.78 -10.99 -21.35
N SER A 184 -37.80 -11.80 -21.64
CA SER A 184 -37.66 -13.26 -21.83
C SER A 184 -37.16 -13.61 -23.25
N THR A 185 -37.19 -14.90 -23.59
CA THR A 185 -36.85 -15.44 -24.93
C THR A 185 -38.06 -15.58 -25.86
N SER A 186 -39.24 -15.14 -25.43
CA SER A 186 -40.47 -15.16 -26.25
C SER A 186 -40.32 -14.33 -27.54
N LYS A 187 -41.12 -14.64 -28.57
CA LYS A 187 -41.07 -13.94 -29.86
C LYS A 187 -41.35 -12.43 -29.72
N SER A 188 -42.31 -12.05 -28.88
CA SER A 188 -42.65 -10.66 -28.58
C SER A 188 -41.50 -9.94 -27.86
N ASP A 189 -40.88 -10.61 -26.89
CA ASP A 189 -39.76 -10.02 -26.13
C ASP A 189 -38.49 -9.90 -26.98
N LYS A 190 -38.26 -10.83 -27.92
CA LYS A 190 -37.18 -10.70 -28.91
C LYS A 190 -37.35 -9.44 -29.77
N GLN A 191 -38.57 -9.19 -30.26
CA GLN A 191 -38.84 -7.98 -31.06
C GLN A 191 -38.67 -6.70 -30.23
N LYS A 192 -39.18 -6.69 -29.00
CA LYS A 192 -39.01 -5.57 -28.05
C LYS A 192 -37.53 -5.35 -27.72
N ARG A 193 -36.74 -6.42 -27.55
CA ARG A 193 -35.30 -6.36 -27.29
C ARG A 193 -34.57 -5.69 -28.46
N THR A 194 -34.89 -6.04 -29.71
CA THR A 194 -34.31 -5.38 -30.88
C THR A 194 -34.58 -3.87 -30.87
N THR A 195 -35.82 -3.45 -30.58
CA THR A 195 -36.16 -2.02 -30.49
C THR A 195 -35.44 -1.30 -29.35
N LEU A 196 -35.37 -1.89 -28.16
CA LEU A 196 -34.67 -1.29 -27.02
C LEU A 196 -33.16 -1.22 -27.23
N ASN A 197 -32.56 -2.25 -27.85
CA ASN A 197 -31.15 -2.24 -28.22
C ASN A 197 -30.84 -1.11 -29.21
N ALA A 198 -31.68 -0.89 -30.22
CA ALA A 198 -31.49 0.22 -31.17
C ALA A 198 -31.53 1.59 -30.47
N LYS A 199 -32.46 1.78 -29.52
CA LYS A 199 -32.52 3.00 -28.69
C LYS A 199 -31.28 3.15 -27.81
N LEU A 200 -30.84 2.06 -27.20
CA LEU A 200 -29.63 2.05 -26.36
C LEU A 200 -28.40 2.42 -27.18
N SER A 201 -28.24 1.85 -28.37
CA SER A 201 -27.14 2.19 -29.28
C SER A 201 -27.16 3.67 -29.67
N ALA A 202 -28.31 4.23 -30.01
CA ALA A 202 -28.41 5.65 -30.37
C ALA A 202 -28.00 6.58 -29.21
N VAL A 203 -28.49 6.31 -28.00
CA VAL A 203 -28.12 7.07 -26.80
C VAL A 203 -26.63 6.88 -26.46
N GLN A 204 -26.11 5.67 -26.59
CA GLN A 204 -24.70 5.37 -26.34
C GLN A 204 -23.79 6.11 -27.32
N SER A 205 -24.14 6.18 -28.61
CA SER A 205 -23.37 6.95 -29.60
C SER A 205 -23.29 8.45 -29.26
N GLN A 206 -24.35 9.04 -28.71
CA GLN A 206 -24.31 10.44 -28.26
C GLN A 206 -23.35 10.64 -27.09
N ILE A 207 -23.37 9.73 -26.12
CA ILE A 207 -22.44 9.73 -24.98
C ILE A 207 -21.01 9.55 -25.48
N ASP A 208 -20.78 8.55 -26.34
CA ASP A 208 -19.47 8.21 -26.86
C ASP A 208 -18.87 9.36 -27.67
N GLN A 209 -19.67 10.08 -28.46
CA GLN A 209 -19.20 11.23 -29.23
C GLN A 209 -18.65 12.34 -28.33
N VAL A 210 -19.36 12.71 -27.26
CA VAL A 210 -18.89 13.72 -26.30
C VAL A 210 -17.64 13.24 -25.56
N GLN A 211 -17.62 11.96 -25.17
CA GLN A 211 -16.46 11.38 -24.51
C GLN A 211 -15.23 11.32 -25.43
N GLN A 212 -15.39 10.98 -26.70
CA GLN A 212 -14.29 10.93 -27.67
C GLN A 212 -13.73 12.32 -27.98
N GLN A 213 -14.57 13.35 -28.04
CA GLN A 213 -14.12 14.74 -28.19
C GLN A 213 -13.32 15.24 -26.98
N ASN A 214 -13.47 14.61 -25.82
CA ASN A 214 -12.81 14.95 -24.57
C ASN A 214 -12.13 13.71 -23.97
N ALA A 215 -11.40 12.95 -24.80
CA ALA A 215 -10.95 11.60 -24.46
C ALA A 215 -10.10 11.55 -23.18
N ASP A 216 -9.11 12.43 -23.05
CA ASP A 216 -8.23 12.48 -21.88
C ASP A 216 -8.98 12.86 -20.60
N LEU A 217 -9.82 13.90 -20.67
CA LEU A 217 -10.71 14.31 -19.57
C LEU A 217 -11.50 13.12 -19.01
N PHE A 218 -12.18 12.35 -19.87
CA PHE A 218 -12.97 11.19 -19.43
C PHE A 218 -12.13 9.96 -19.08
N LYS A 219 -10.95 9.76 -19.70
CA LYS A 219 -10.00 8.70 -19.33
C LYS A 219 -9.50 8.93 -17.91
N TYR A 220 -8.96 10.11 -17.65
CA TYR A 220 -8.40 10.48 -16.36
C TYR A 220 -9.47 10.58 -15.28
N ALA A 221 -10.68 11.06 -15.60
CA ALA A 221 -11.77 11.12 -14.61
C ALA A 221 -12.18 9.72 -14.13
N LYS A 222 -12.15 8.70 -15.01
CA LYS A 222 -12.43 7.31 -14.63
C LYS A 222 -11.34 6.72 -13.74
N ILE A 223 -10.08 7.13 -13.94
CA ILE A 223 -8.94 6.69 -13.12
C ILE A 223 -9.01 7.35 -11.74
N ASP A 224 -9.20 8.67 -11.68
CA ASP A 224 -9.42 9.43 -10.43
C ASP A 224 -10.59 8.82 -9.62
N GLN A 225 -11.76 8.67 -10.24
CA GLN A 225 -12.96 8.12 -9.59
C GLN A 225 -12.89 6.62 -9.24
N ALA A 226 -11.86 5.90 -9.70
CA ALA A 226 -11.65 4.52 -9.28
C ALA A 226 -11.04 4.42 -7.88
N ALA A 227 -10.53 5.54 -7.35
CA ALA A 227 -10.02 5.59 -5.99
C ALA A 227 -11.14 5.48 -4.97
N GLN A 228 -10.85 4.82 -3.85
CA GLN A 228 -11.65 4.89 -2.64
C GLN A 228 -10.79 5.46 -1.52
N LEU A 229 -11.30 6.47 -0.81
CA LEU A 229 -10.61 7.11 0.30
C LEU A 229 -11.17 6.70 1.66
N SER A 230 -10.29 6.62 2.66
CA SER A 230 -10.70 6.61 4.07
C SER A 230 -11.09 8.00 4.54
N PRO A 231 -11.77 8.13 5.69
CA PRO A 231 -11.70 9.34 6.51
C PRO A 231 -10.24 9.74 6.79
N GLN A 232 -10.01 11.01 7.14
CA GLN A 232 -8.71 11.42 7.65
C GLN A 232 -8.47 10.78 9.02
N VAL A 233 -7.31 10.15 9.19
CA VAL A 233 -6.91 9.43 10.42
C VAL A 233 -5.48 9.80 10.80
N ASP A 234 -5.08 9.55 12.05
CA ASP A 234 -3.66 9.54 12.41
C ASP A 234 -3.01 8.31 11.73
N ILE A 235 -1.98 8.56 10.94
CA ILE A 235 -1.20 7.56 10.20
C ILE A 235 0.21 7.40 10.79
N GLY A 236 0.55 8.16 11.84
CA GLY A 236 1.92 8.28 12.31
C GLY A 236 2.84 8.86 11.25
N HIS A 237 4.10 8.42 11.29
CA HIS A 237 5.05 8.64 10.20
C HIS A 237 4.67 7.87 8.92
N GLY A 238 3.72 6.94 9.00
CA GLY A 238 3.19 6.21 7.84
C GLY A 238 3.97 4.95 7.47
N GLN A 239 4.96 4.50 8.26
CA GLN A 239 5.78 3.32 7.94
C GLN A 239 4.97 2.00 7.88
N THR A 240 3.82 1.94 8.53
CA THR A 240 3.00 0.73 8.58
C THR A 240 1.62 0.91 7.97
N LEU A 241 1.38 0.16 6.89
CA LEU A 241 0.05 -0.20 6.41
C LEU A 241 0.06 -1.70 6.12
N SER A 242 -0.80 -2.46 6.77
CA SER A 242 -0.74 -3.92 6.69
C SER A 242 -2.12 -4.57 6.68
N PHE A 243 -2.26 -5.64 5.91
CA PHE A 243 -3.49 -6.40 5.77
C PHE A 243 -3.42 -7.69 6.60
N ASN A 244 -4.45 -7.95 7.39
CA ASN A 244 -4.60 -9.23 8.09
C ASN A 244 -5.53 -10.16 7.28
N PRO A 245 -5.00 -11.27 6.73
CA PRO A 245 -5.79 -12.16 5.86
C PRO A 245 -6.84 -12.97 6.62
N VAL A 246 -6.83 -13.03 7.96
CA VAL A 246 -7.82 -13.81 8.72
C VAL A 246 -9.13 -13.05 8.87
N ASN A 247 -9.07 -11.78 9.29
CA ASN A 247 -10.26 -10.94 9.50
C ASN A 247 -10.55 -9.99 8.33
N LYS A 248 -9.66 -9.90 7.33
CA LYS A 248 -9.77 -9.02 6.16
C LYS A 248 -9.77 -7.54 6.50
N HIS A 249 -9.08 -7.15 7.58
CA HIS A 249 -8.95 -5.77 8.02
C HIS A 249 -7.56 -5.21 7.70
N LEU A 250 -7.47 -3.88 7.67
CA LEU A 250 -6.23 -3.12 7.56
C LEU A 250 -5.81 -2.65 8.95
N TYR A 251 -4.50 -2.51 9.13
CA TYR A 251 -3.92 -1.97 10.34
C TYR A 251 -2.82 -0.96 10.03
N ILE A 252 -2.77 0.07 10.87
CA ILE A 252 -1.84 1.20 10.78
C ILE A 252 -1.25 1.42 12.15
N VAL A 253 0.07 1.59 12.22
CA VAL A 253 0.74 1.93 13.47
C VAL A 253 0.95 3.44 13.50
N GLU A 254 0.38 4.09 14.51
CA GLU A 254 0.41 5.55 14.70
C GLU A 254 1.74 5.97 15.37
N ASP A 255 2.86 5.60 14.75
CA ASP A 255 4.19 5.98 15.25
C ASP A 255 4.50 7.45 14.94
N ASN A 256 4.34 8.29 15.95
CA ASN A 256 4.59 9.73 15.88
C ASN A 256 6.02 10.13 16.28
N THR A 257 6.93 9.16 16.51
CA THR A 257 8.21 9.42 17.20
C THR A 257 9.45 8.91 16.48
N LEU A 258 9.32 7.91 15.58
CA LEU A 258 10.43 7.25 14.86
C LEU A 258 11.55 6.70 15.76
N THR A 259 11.31 6.66 17.06
CA THR A 259 12.25 6.27 18.11
C THR A 259 11.48 5.48 19.16
N ASP A 260 12.17 4.79 20.06
CA ASP A 260 11.49 4.16 21.20
C ASP A 260 10.79 5.23 22.07
N LEU A 261 9.70 4.84 22.72
CA LEU A 261 8.88 5.74 23.53
C LEU A 261 9.68 6.30 24.72
N ARG A 262 9.42 7.57 25.07
CA ARG A 262 10.23 8.32 26.03
C ARG A 262 10.06 7.83 27.45
N ASN A 263 8.89 7.27 27.77
CA ASN A 263 8.56 6.80 29.10
C ASN A 263 7.61 5.58 29.04
N ARG A 264 7.49 4.89 30.17
CA ARG A 264 6.68 3.66 30.31
C ARG A 264 5.18 3.90 30.38
N THR A 265 4.72 5.15 30.36
CA THR A 265 3.29 5.49 30.37
C THR A 265 2.74 5.80 28.99
N GLU A 266 3.62 6.05 28.01
CA GLU A 266 3.25 6.20 26.61
C GLU A 266 2.81 4.85 26.02
N ASN A 267 1.80 4.91 25.15
CA ASN A 267 1.27 3.75 24.46
C ASN A 267 1.81 3.73 23.03
N ASN A 268 2.04 2.52 22.54
CA ASN A 268 1.92 2.23 21.13
C ASN A 268 0.45 2.28 20.76
N THR A 269 0.13 2.93 19.64
CA THR A 269 -1.23 3.00 19.12
C THR A 269 -1.30 2.36 17.74
N VAL A 270 -2.30 1.50 17.54
CA VAL A 270 -2.55 0.82 16.27
C VAL A 270 -4.02 0.94 15.90
N LEU A 271 -4.30 1.49 14.73
CA LEU A 271 -5.64 1.64 14.18
C LEU A 271 -6.01 0.41 13.34
N GLU A 272 -7.18 -0.17 13.58
CA GLU A 272 -7.79 -1.22 12.75
C GLU A 272 -8.93 -0.64 11.91
N MET A 273 -8.98 -1.01 10.62
CA MET A 273 -9.93 -0.45 9.65
C MET A 273 -10.53 -1.53 8.75
N THR A 274 -11.76 -1.31 8.27
CA THR A 274 -12.35 -2.23 7.28
C THR A 274 -11.71 -2.04 5.90
N THR A 275 -11.62 -3.11 5.11
CA THR A 275 -11.19 -3.04 3.70
C THR A 275 -12.30 -2.59 2.73
N SER A 276 -13.57 -2.70 3.14
CA SER A 276 -14.73 -2.45 2.26
C SER A 276 -15.09 -0.98 2.15
N ASN A 277 -15.03 -0.24 3.26
CA ASN A 277 -15.37 1.18 3.32
C ASN A 277 -14.28 2.05 3.95
N LEU A 278 -13.13 1.46 4.31
CA LEU A 278 -11.98 2.16 4.89
C LEU A 278 -12.32 2.95 6.15
N LYS A 279 -13.34 2.53 6.90
CA LYS A 279 -13.68 3.16 8.17
C LYS A 279 -12.90 2.51 9.32
N PRO A 280 -12.42 3.32 10.28
CA PRO A 280 -11.95 2.83 11.57
C PRO A 280 -12.94 1.88 12.25
N ILE A 281 -12.40 0.83 12.84
CA ILE A 281 -13.13 -0.13 13.68
C ILE A 281 -12.81 0.15 15.15
N ARG A 282 -11.51 0.20 15.49
CA ARG A 282 -11.00 0.46 16.84
C ARG A 282 -9.51 0.84 16.81
N GLN A 283 -9.03 1.41 17.91
CA GLN A 283 -7.61 1.68 18.17
C GLN A 283 -7.13 0.86 19.37
N TYR A 284 -6.01 0.16 19.19
CA TYR A 284 -5.33 -0.57 20.25
C TYR A 284 -4.28 0.31 20.89
N ASN A 285 -4.24 0.35 22.21
CA ASN A 285 -3.29 1.11 23.00
C ASN A 285 -2.61 0.18 23.99
N PHE A 286 -1.28 0.05 23.91
CA PHE A 286 -0.52 -0.88 24.76
C PHE A 286 0.92 -0.45 24.98
N GLN A 287 1.55 -1.01 26.00
CA GLN A 287 2.97 -0.80 26.30
C GLN A 287 3.82 -2.01 25.88
N MET A 288 5.10 -1.77 25.58
CA MET A 288 6.04 -2.83 25.20
C MET A 288 7.33 -2.72 26.01
N PHE A 289 7.24 -3.08 27.28
CA PHE A 289 8.38 -2.96 28.20
C PHE A 289 9.42 -4.04 27.95
N HIS A 290 10.69 -3.61 28.00
CA HIS A 290 11.83 -4.50 27.99
C HIS A 290 12.87 -4.02 29.01
N GLY A 291 13.26 -4.91 29.94
CA GLY A 291 14.11 -4.54 31.06
C GLY A 291 13.52 -3.43 31.95
N ASP A 292 14.40 -2.65 32.58
CA ASP A 292 13.99 -1.73 33.65
C ASP A 292 13.48 -0.37 33.16
N SER A 293 13.87 0.06 31.96
CA SER A 293 13.61 1.42 31.47
C SER A 293 13.05 1.54 30.04
N ALA A 294 13.09 0.48 29.22
CA ALA A 294 12.69 0.61 27.82
C ALA A 294 11.18 0.42 27.64
N ASN A 295 10.58 1.24 26.78
CA ASN A 295 9.24 1.05 26.23
C ASN A 295 9.39 1.10 24.70
N LEU A 296 9.33 -0.06 24.06
CA LEU A 296 9.67 -0.18 22.66
C LEU A 296 8.56 0.41 21.79
N GLN A 297 8.94 1.14 20.75
CA GLN A 297 7.99 1.62 19.75
C GLN A 297 7.84 0.58 18.64
N LEU A 298 6.59 0.30 18.30
CA LEU A 298 6.20 -0.47 17.14
C LEU A 298 6.34 0.43 15.92
N HIS A 299 7.23 0.06 15.01
CA HIS A 299 7.49 0.82 13.76
C HIS A 299 6.97 0.07 12.53
N THR A 300 6.80 -1.25 12.64
CA THR A 300 6.44 -2.16 11.56
C THR A 300 5.38 -3.13 12.06
N LEU A 301 4.55 -3.66 11.15
CA LEU A 301 3.58 -4.69 11.47
C LEU A 301 3.22 -5.49 10.21
N ALA A 302 3.12 -6.81 10.34
CA ALA A 302 2.66 -7.70 9.29
C ALA A 302 1.90 -8.90 9.89
N TRP A 303 1.10 -9.58 9.07
CA TRP A 303 0.43 -10.83 9.44
C TRP A 303 0.78 -11.96 8.49
N ASP A 304 0.93 -13.16 9.03
CA ASP A 304 0.93 -14.37 8.24
C ASP A 304 -0.49 -14.86 7.91
N LYS A 305 -0.59 -15.91 7.10
CA LYS A 305 -1.86 -16.55 6.71
C LYS A 305 -2.70 -17.04 7.90
N GLN A 306 -2.06 -17.34 9.04
CA GLN A 306 -2.74 -17.83 10.25
C GLN A 306 -3.11 -16.68 11.21
N GLY A 307 -2.83 -15.43 10.82
CA GLY A 307 -3.13 -14.25 11.61
C GLY A 307 -2.18 -14.09 12.80
N ASN A 308 -1.00 -14.70 12.78
CA ASN A 308 0.06 -14.32 13.71
C ASN A 308 0.61 -12.97 13.28
N ALA A 309 0.80 -12.08 14.25
CA ALA A 309 1.33 -10.74 14.02
C ALA A 309 2.86 -10.75 14.18
N TYR A 310 3.55 -9.98 13.34
CA TYR A 310 5.00 -9.82 13.33
C TYR A 310 5.36 -8.36 13.29
N TRP A 311 6.45 -8.03 13.96
CA TRP A 311 7.13 -6.76 13.79
C TRP A 311 8.63 -6.95 13.90
N GLY A 312 9.38 -5.98 13.44
CA GLY A 312 10.83 -6.05 13.37
C GLY A 312 11.51 -4.73 13.64
N ARG A 313 12.75 -4.83 14.11
CA ARG A 313 13.62 -3.68 14.35
C ARG A 313 15.09 -4.02 14.14
N LYS A 314 15.86 -2.98 13.85
CA LYS A 314 17.33 -3.04 13.90
C LYS A 314 17.82 -3.32 15.32
N THR A 315 18.91 -4.07 15.42
CA THR A 315 19.63 -4.34 16.67
C THR A 315 21.13 -4.32 16.44
N GLY A 316 21.77 -3.18 16.71
CA GLY A 316 23.14 -2.94 16.25
C GLY A 316 23.24 -3.06 14.72
N LEU A 317 24.11 -3.96 14.24
CA LEU A 317 24.22 -4.32 12.82
C LEU A 317 23.18 -5.36 12.39
N GLY A 318 22.44 -5.96 13.31
CA GLY A 318 21.50 -7.05 13.04
C GLY A 318 20.05 -6.60 12.87
N TYR A 319 19.18 -7.57 12.63
CA TYR A 319 17.73 -7.42 12.56
C TYR A 319 17.05 -8.48 13.42
N MET A 320 16.11 -8.04 14.26
CA MET A 320 15.35 -8.91 15.15
C MET A 320 13.87 -8.80 14.83
N PHE A 321 13.25 -9.97 14.70
CA PHE A 321 11.81 -10.10 14.62
C PHE A 321 11.21 -10.37 16.00
N PHE A 322 9.96 -10.00 16.12
CA PHE A 322 9.06 -10.34 17.21
C PHE A 322 7.80 -10.90 16.60
N TYR A 323 7.11 -11.74 17.36
CA TYR A 323 5.88 -12.35 16.90
C TYR A 323 4.88 -12.52 18.04
N GLY A 324 3.61 -12.69 17.68
CA GLY A 324 2.57 -13.01 18.62
C GLY A 324 1.18 -12.87 18.02
N ARG A 325 0.26 -12.31 18.80
CA ARG A 325 -1.16 -12.18 18.46
C ARG A 325 -1.62 -10.76 18.73
N MET A 326 -2.49 -10.27 17.86
CA MET A 326 -3.14 -8.97 18.01
C MET A 326 -4.53 -9.06 17.40
N ASP A 327 -5.54 -9.09 18.26
CA ASP A 327 -6.94 -9.04 17.89
C ASP A 327 -7.76 -8.40 19.01
N GLU A 328 -9.09 -8.35 18.84
CA GLU A 328 -9.98 -7.67 19.78
C GLU A 328 -10.01 -8.24 21.20
N HIS A 329 -9.51 -9.46 21.40
CA HIS A 329 -9.49 -10.12 22.70
C HIS A 329 -8.17 -9.93 23.42
N ASP A 330 -7.05 -9.89 22.68
CA ASP A 330 -5.73 -9.93 23.27
C ASP A 330 -4.65 -9.35 22.34
N VAL A 331 -3.63 -8.76 22.95
CA VAL A 331 -2.41 -8.28 22.29
C VAL A 331 -1.23 -8.82 23.07
N GLN A 332 -0.39 -9.63 22.43
CA GLN A 332 0.79 -10.24 23.05
C GLN A 332 1.90 -10.40 22.03
N PHE A 333 3.13 -10.09 22.43
CA PHE A 333 4.33 -10.26 21.62
C PHE A 333 5.47 -10.88 22.43
N GLN A 334 6.35 -11.58 21.72
CA GLN A 334 7.64 -12.03 22.25
C GLN A 334 8.72 -11.92 21.18
N ALA A 335 9.98 -11.77 21.61
CA ALA A 335 11.12 -11.78 20.70
C ALA A 335 11.28 -13.15 20.02
N ALA A 336 11.67 -13.14 18.75
CA ALA A 336 12.14 -14.35 18.07
C ALA A 336 13.37 -14.91 18.79
N PRO A 337 13.51 -16.25 18.97
CA PRO A 337 14.65 -16.84 19.67
C PRO A 337 15.99 -16.64 18.93
N SER A 338 15.92 -16.36 17.63
CA SER A 338 17.06 -16.14 16.74
C SER A 338 16.91 -14.80 16.01
N TYR A 339 18.03 -14.16 15.68
CA TYR A 339 18.05 -12.88 14.94
C TYR A 339 19.15 -12.87 13.87
N VAL A 340 18.97 -12.04 12.85
CA VAL A 340 19.95 -11.86 11.77
C VAL A 340 21.09 -10.99 12.28
N LYS A 341 22.33 -11.49 12.18
CA LYS A 341 23.49 -10.81 12.76
C LYS A 341 23.93 -9.56 11.98
N ASN A 342 23.84 -9.58 10.66
CA ASN A 342 24.19 -8.43 9.80
C ASN A 342 23.10 -8.15 8.75
N ARG A 343 22.23 -7.19 9.00
CA ARG A 343 21.05 -6.96 8.16
C ARG A 343 21.32 -6.44 6.74
N GLY A 344 22.45 -5.74 6.53
CA GLY A 344 22.66 -4.92 5.33
C GLY A 344 21.73 -3.68 5.26
N GLY A 345 22.18 -2.61 4.62
CA GLY A 345 21.44 -1.35 4.48
C GLY A 345 21.31 -0.54 5.79
N SER A 346 20.73 0.67 5.70
CA SER A 346 20.80 1.69 6.76
C SER A 346 19.46 2.17 7.35
N PRO A 347 18.31 2.10 6.67
CA PRO A 347 17.00 2.28 7.31
C PRO A 347 16.27 0.96 7.57
N ASN A 348 15.34 0.97 8.53
CA ASN A 348 14.36 -0.08 8.77
C ASN A 348 13.04 0.43 8.20
N GLN A 349 12.73 0.03 6.98
CA GLN A 349 11.64 0.66 6.21
C GLN A 349 10.30 -0.06 6.43
N GLY A 350 10.33 -1.40 6.43
CA GLY A 350 9.11 -2.17 6.64
C GLY A 350 9.36 -3.63 6.95
N VAL A 351 8.33 -4.27 7.49
CA VAL A 351 8.20 -5.73 7.56
C VAL A 351 6.99 -6.13 6.75
N SER A 352 7.13 -7.21 5.97
CA SER A 352 6.03 -7.76 5.19
C SER A 352 6.07 -9.27 5.17
N TYR A 353 4.98 -9.87 4.71
CA TYR A 353 4.83 -11.32 4.65
C TYR A 353 4.44 -11.73 3.23
N ASN A 354 5.20 -12.65 2.65
CA ASN A 354 4.89 -13.23 1.35
C ASN A 354 4.00 -14.46 1.54
N PRO A 355 2.73 -14.42 1.11
CA PRO A 355 1.83 -15.56 1.24
C PRO A 355 2.24 -16.72 0.33
N ALA A 356 2.91 -16.55 -0.81
CA ALA A 356 3.25 -17.69 -1.65
C ALA A 356 4.32 -18.59 -1.01
N SER A 357 5.35 -18.00 -0.41
CA SER A 357 6.51 -18.71 0.15
C SER A 357 6.47 -18.93 1.67
N ASP A 358 5.53 -18.31 2.39
CA ASP A 358 5.45 -18.31 3.86
C ASP A 358 6.69 -17.69 4.54
N ARG A 359 7.15 -16.57 3.98
CA ARG A 359 8.40 -15.90 4.39
C ARG A 359 8.12 -14.47 4.85
N LEU A 360 8.79 -14.08 5.93
CA LEU A 360 8.82 -12.70 6.43
C LEU A 360 9.95 -11.96 5.76
N TYR A 361 9.68 -10.73 5.35
CA TYR A 361 10.63 -9.83 4.72
C TYR A 361 10.88 -8.64 5.63
N PHE A 362 12.12 -8.14 5.62
CA PHE A 362 12.42 -6.78 6.06
C PHE A 362 13.09 -6.01 4.93
N VAL A 363 12.74 -4.73 4.82
CA VAL A 363 13.23 -3.83 3.77
C VAL A 363 14.30 -2.92 4.34
N SER A 364 15.43 -2.83 3.64
CA SER A 364 16.55 -1.95 3.96
C SER A 364 17.06 -1.30 2.68
N ASP A 365 16.25 -0.40 2.12
CA ASP A 365 16.42 0.22 0.79
C ASP A 365 16.61 -0.81 -0.33
N ASP A 366 17.74 -0.73 -1.04
CA ASP A 366 18.17 -1.60 -2.13
C ASP A 366 18.33 -3.08 -1.72
N ILE A 367 17.97 -3.48 -0.51
CA ILE A 367 18.07 -4.85 -0.02
C ILE A 367 16.73 -5.31 0.55
N LEU A 368 16.19 -6.38 -0.03
CA LEU A 368 15.05 -7.12 0.50
C LEU A 368 15.58 -8.42 1.10
N THR A 369 15.41 -8.64 2.40
CA THR A 369 15.87 -9.87 3.07
C THR A 369 14.68 -10.66 3.60
N SER A 370 14.67 -11.98 3.42
CA SER A 370 13.58 -12.86 3.84
C SER A 370 14.03 -14.05 4.68
N ILE A 371 13.14 -14.53 5.55
CA ILE A 371 13.31 -15.73 6.39
C ILE A 371 11.96 -16.47 6.50
N PRO A 372 11.91 -17.82 6.50
CA PRO A 372 10.66 -18.55 6.73
C PRO A 372 9.99 -18.16 8.05
N ALA A 373 8.70 -17.83 7.98
CA ALA A 373 7.94 -17.31 9.12
C ALA A 373 7.93 -18.31 10.29
N GLN A 374 7.76 -19.61 10.00
CA GLN A 374 7.82 -20.66 11.02
C GLN A 374 9.19 -20.73 11.70
N GLN A 375 10.28 -20.64 10.94
CA GLN A 375 11.63 -20.73 11.49
C GLN A 375 12.00 -19.48 12.31
N VAL A 376 11.43 -18.31 11.99
CA VAL A 376 11.53 -17.12 12.85
C VAL A 376 10.87 -17.38 14.20
N ARG A 377 9.69 -18.01 14.23
CA ARG A 377 8.95 -18.26 15.48
C ARG A 377 9.68 -19.26 16.39
N ASP A 378 10.15 -20.38 15.84
CA ASP A 378 10.81 -21.44 16.61
C ASP A 378 12.33 -21.22 16.79
N GLY A 379 12.90 -20.28 16.04
CA GLY A 379 14.32 -19.92 16.12
C GLY A 379 15.25 -20.87 15.37
N SER A 380 14.72 -21.76 14.52
CA SER A 380 15.51 -22.81 13.84
C SER A 380 16.23 -22.37 12.57
N PHE A 381 16.04 -21.12 12.10
CA PHE A 381 16.65 -20.68 10.86
C PHE A 381 18.18 -20.66 10.93
N THR A 382 18.79 -21.02 9.80
CA THR A 382 20.23 -21.08 9.60
C THR A 382 20.66 -20.05 8.54
N PRO A 383 21.97 -19.85 8.30
CA PRO A 383 22.43 -18.92 7.26
C PRO A 383 21.84 -19.21 5.86
N SER A 384 21.57 -20.48 5.53
CA SER A 384 20.98 -20.84 4.23
C SER A 384 19.50 -20.53 4.09
N ASP A 385 18.80 -20.31 5.21
CA ASP A 385 17.39 -19.94 5.19
C ASP A 385 17.18 -18.43 5.01
N ILE A 386 18.25 -17.63 5.15
CA ILE A 386 18.23 -16.18 4.94
C ILE A 386 18.45 -15.91 3.46
N HIS A 387 17.41 -15.46 2.77
CA HIS A 387 17.52 -15.04 1.38
C HIS A 387 17.55 -13.51 1.29
N TYR A 388 18.18 -12.98 0.26
CA TYR A 388 18.12 -11.56 -0.08
C TYR A 388 18.27 -11.30 -1.58
N ASP A 389 17.54 -10.29 -2.02
CA ASP A 389 17.72 -9.61 -3.30
C ASP A 389 18.32 -8.23 -3.05
N ALA A 390 19.49 -7.96 -3.62
CA ALA A 390 20.15 -6.67 -3.57
C ALA A 390 20.08 -5.99 -4.93
N PHE A 391 19.76 -4.70 -4.98
CA PHE A 391 19.61 -3.89 -6.17
C PHE A 391 20.63 -2.74 -6.18
N THR A 392 20.75 -2.06 -7.33
CA THR A 392 21.56 -0.84 -7.48
C THR A 392 20.68 0.31 -7.96
N SER A 393 19.48 0.42 -7.40
CA SER A 393 18.51 1.43 -7.85
C SER A 393 18.94 2.83 -7.43
N ASN A 394 19.62 2.95 -6.28
CA ASN A 394 19.86 4.23 -5.59
C ASN A 394 18.55 5.01 -5.37
N ARG A 395 17.46 4.30 -5.12
CA ARG A 395 16.15 4.86 -4.77
C ARG A 395 15.87 4.58 -3.30
N GLU A 396 15.11 5.47 -2.69
CA GLU A 396 14.58 5.25 -1.34
C GLU A 396 13.44 4.23 -1.43
N CYS A 397 13.51 3.14 -0.68
CA CYS A 397 12.45 2.15 -0.64
C CYS A 397 11.68 2.29 0.67
N GLU A 398 10.35 2.31 0.59
CA GLU A 398 9.51 2.62 1.75
C GLU A 398 8.77 1.39 2.26
N SER A 399 8.25 0.56 1.35
CA SER A 399 7.41 -0.58 1.73
C SER A 399 7.38 -1.66 0.66
N LEU A 400 7.20 -2.90 1.09
CA LEU A 400 7.06 -4.08 0.24
C LEU A 400 5.76 -4.79 0.57
N ALA A 401 4.95 -5.08 -0.43
CA ALA A 401 3.72 -5.86 -0.30
C ALA A 401 3.69 -6.99 -1.34
N PHE A 402 2.79 -7.95 -1.18
CA PHE A 402 2.74 -9.14 -2.03
C PHE A 402 1.34 -9.41 -2.55
N ASP A 403 1.23 -9.81 -3.81
CA ASP A 403 0.03 -10.49 -4.28
C ASP A 403 0.00 -11.96 -3.81
N GLN A 404 -1.12 -12.65 -4.04
CA GLN A 404 -1.29 -14.04 -3.59
C GLN A 404 -0.36 -15.03 -4.32
N ASP A 405 0.17 -14.64 -5.48
CA ASP A 405 1.10 -15.44 -6.28
C ASP A 405 2.56 -15.20 -5.86
N GLY A 406 2.80 -14.29 -4.91
CA GLY A 406 4.11 -14.03 -4.32
C GLY A 406 4.95 -13.00 -5.07
N TYR A 407 4.37 -12.29 -6.03
CA TYR A 407 5.07 -11.17 -6.64
C TYR A 407 5.13 -10.01 -5.65
N GLY A 408 6.35 -9.55 -5.36
CA GLY A 408 6.60 -8.33 -4.60
C GLY A 408 6.21 -7.08 -5.37
N TYR A 409 5.56 -6.16 -4.67
CA TYR A 409 5.24 -4.79 -5.05
C TYR A 409 6.03 -3.88 -4.11
N LEU A 410 7.07 -3.24 -4.62
CA LEU A 410 7.97 -2.36 -3.86
C LEU A 410 7.59 -0.90 -4.12
N LEU A 411 7.31 -0.15 -3.06
CA LEU A 411 7.17 1.30 -3.10
C LEU A 411 8.57 1.93 -3.03
N VAL A 412 8.91 2.76 -4.01
CA VAL A 412 10.13 3.56 -4.02
C VAL A 412 9.82 5.04 -4.27
N LEU A 413 10.64 5.95 -3.74
CA LEU A 413 10.44 7.40 -3.81
C LEU A 413 11.40 8.12 -4.77
N TRP A 414 11.10 9.40 -4.98
CA TRP A 414 11.87 10.38 -5.76
C TRP A 414 12.04 10.05 -7.25
N PRO A 415 10.95 9.87 -8.03
CA PRO A 415 9.53 10.07 -7.70
C PRO A 415 8.89 8.83 -7.07
N ALA A 416 7.70 8.99 -6.52
CA ALA A 416 6.94 7.86 -6.00
C ALA A 416 6.49 6.91 -7.12
N GLU A 417 6.86 5.64 -7.00
CA GLU A 417 6.41 4.59 -7.91
C GLU A 417 6.28 3.24 -7.20
N VAL A 418 5.39 2.41 -7.73
CA VAL A 418 5.29 1.00 -7.37
C VAL A 418 6.00 0.18 -8.43
N MET A 419 7.02 -0.55 -8.03
CA MET A 419 7.69 -1.54 -8.86
C MET A 419 7.15 -2.93 -8.58
N LYS A 420 6.99 -3.76 -9.61
CA LYS A 420 6.62 -5.17 -9.48
C LYS A 420 7.81 -6.06 -9.84
N SER A 421 8.06 -7.08 -9.03
CA SER A 421 9.00 -8.16 -9.36
C SER A 421 8.57 -8.93 -10.61
N SER A 422 9.55 -9.38 -11.41
CA SER A 422 9.33 -10.17 -12.63
C SER A 422 9.07 -11.66 -12.35
N THR A 423 9.43 -12.11 -11.16
CA THR A 423 9.21 -13.46 -10.63
C THR A 423 8.68 -13.35 -9.19
N PRO A 424 7.91 -14.33 -8.71
CA PRO A 424 7.60 -14.41 -7.29
C PRO A 424 8.89 -14.38 -6.46
N LEU A 425 8.89 -13.62 -5.37
CA LEU A 425 10.05 -13.56 -4.48
C LEU A 425 10.04 -14.76 -3.53
N ASP A 426 11.22 -15.24 -3.16
CA ASP A 426 11.41 -16.33 -2.20
C ASP A 426 12.21 -15.85 -0.98
#